data_AF-A0A6B3BHT9-F1
#
_entry.id   AF-A0A6B3BHT9-F1
#
_cell.length_a   1.000
_cell.length_b   1.000
_cell.length_c   1.000
_cell.angle_alpha   90.00
_cell.angle_beta   90.00
_cell.angle_gamma   90.00
#
_symmetry.space_group_name_H-M   'P 1'
#
loop_
_entity.id
_entity.type
_entity.pdbx_description
1 polymer ?
#
loop_
_entity_poly.entity_id
_entity_poly.type
_entity_poly.pdbx_seq_one_letter_code
_entity_poly.pdbx_strand_id
1 'polypeptide(L)'
;RVLRERAAAGDARRSADAAGVGPSLDVARILDAARPVWEAGRGPVHELVRADLAAGGELVRSLTAYLDASGDVARAAARLVVHPNTLRYRLRRARERFGVDLDDPDTRLLVTLAVRLSG
;
A
#
# COMPACT_ATOMS: atom_id res chain seq x y z
N ARG A 1 30.21 -35.22 -31.07
CA ARG A 1 29.86 -34.29 -32.18
C ARG A 1 28.60 -33.52 -31.75
N VAL A 2 28.79 -32.38 -31.06
CA VAL A 2 28.35 -31.01 -31.50
C VAL A 2 26.83 -30.84 -31.35
N LEU A 3 26.35 -30.32 -30.21
CA LEU A 3 25.96 -28.90 -29.93
C LEU A 3 24.62 -28.47 -30.55
N ARG A 4 23.87 -27.68 -29.75
CA ARG A 4 22.59 -26.97 -29.98
C ARG A 4 21.38 -27.73 -29.43
N GLU A 5 20.50 -27.16 -28.60
CA GLU A 5 20.19 -25.77 -28.32
C GLU A 5 19.72 -25.59 -26.87
N ARG A 6 20.48 -24.78 -26.12
CA ARG A 6 19.96 -24.01 -24.99
C ARG A 6 19.03 -22.93 -25.54
N ALA A 7 17.73 -23.12 -25.48
CA ALA A 7 16.77 -22.06 -25.76
C ALA A 7 15.39 -22.36 -25.13
N ALA A 8 15.34 -22.50 -23.80
CA ALA A 8 14.07 -22.42 -23.07
C ALA A 8 14.18 -21.63 -21.76
N ALA A 9 15.22 -20.80 -21.64
CA ALA A 9 15.25 -19.71 -20.67
C ALA A 9 14.62 -18.48 -21.33
N GLY A 10 13.33 -18.57 -21.66
CA GLY A 10 12.47 -17.41 -21.88
C GLY A 10 12.12 -16.78 -20.54
N ASP A 11 13.15 -16.48 -19.74
CA ASP A 11 13.08 -15.77 -18.48
C ASP A 11 12.63 -14.36 -18.79
N ALA A 12 11.32 -14.14 -18.67
CA ALA A 12 10.63 -13.11 -17.89
C ALA A 12 11.25 -11.71 -17.69
N ARG A 13 12.28 -11.35 -18.47
CA ARG A 13 12.70 -9.99 -18.73
C ARG A 13 11.84 -9.46 -19.86
N ARG A 14 10.53 -9.44 -19.63
CA ARG A 14 9.70 -8.38 -20.19
C ARG A 14 10.26 -7.12 -19.56
N SER A 15 11.25 -6.54 -20.25
CA SER A 15 11.74 -5.19 -20.01
C SER A 15 10.51 -4.33 -19.78
N ALA A 16 10.30 -3.88 -18.54
CA ALA A 16 9.53 -2.67 -18.33
C ALA A 16 10.16 -1.66 -19.30
N ASP A 17 9.35 -1.13 -20.21
CA ASP A 17 9.86 -0.11 -21.12
C ASP A 17 10.48 1.02 -20.27
N ALA A 18 11.52 1.68 -20.77
CA ALA A 18 12.22 2.70 -20.01
C ALA A 18 11.31 3.85 -19.56
N ALA A 19 10.16 4.07 -20.22
CA ALA A 19 9.16 5.06 -19.86
C ALA A 19 8.24 4.59 -18.70
N GLY A 20 8.02 3.30 -18.52
CA GLY A 20 7.28 2.71 -17.40
C GLY A 20 8.10 2.61 -16.10
N VAL A 21 9.43 2.57 -16.22
CA VAL A 21 10.33 2.60 -15.06
C VAL A 21 10.37 3.99 -14.41
N GLY A 22 10.24 5.07 -15.20
CA GLY A 22 10.33 6.45 -14.73
C GLY A 22 9.39 6.78 -13.56
N PRO A 23 8.06 6.67 -13.73
CA PRO A 23 7.11 7.00 -12.66
C PRO A 23 7.28 6.13 -11.40
N SER A 24 7.59 4.85 -11.58
CA SER A 24 7.78 3.92 -10.46
C SER A 24 9.06 4.22 -9.68
N LEU A 25 10.13 4.60 -10.38
CA LEU A 25 11.40 5.00 -9.79
C LEU A 25 11.28 6.34 -9.06
N ASP A 26 10.55 7.29 -9.62
CA ASP A 26 10.31 8.59 -8.98
C ASP A 26 9.50 8.43 -7.70
N VAL A 27 8.46 7.59 -7.72
CA VAL A 27 7.72 7.22 -6.49
C VAL A 27 8.65 6.58 -5.47
N ALA A 28 9.51 5.65 -5.86
CA ALA A 28 10.44 5.01 -4.93
C ALA A 28 11.39 6.04 -4.28
N ARG A 29 11.93 6.99 -5.07
CA ARG A 29 12.78 8.08 -4.56
C ARG A 29 12.03 9.01 -3.62
N ILE A 30 10.79 9.36 -3.95
CA ILE A 30 9.94 10.19 -3.09
C ILE A 30 9.68 9.48 -1.75
N LEU A 31 9.35 8.19 -1.78
CA LEU A 31 9.14 7.41 -0.56
C LEU A 31 10.42 7.31 0.27
N ASP A 32 11.57 7.10 -0.36
CA ASP A 32 12.87 7.08 0.32
C ASP A 32 13.16 8.42 1.02
N ALA A 33 12.96 9.53 0.31
CA ALA A 33 13.11 10.87 0.88
C ALA A 33 12.09 11.18 1.99
N ALA A 34 10.88 10.62 1.91
CA ALA A 34 9.84 10.80 2.92
C ALA A 34 10.06 9.94 4.18
N ARG A 35 10.88 8.90 4.11
CA ARG A 35 11.06 7.93 5.21
C ARG A 35 11.53 8.58 6.52
N PRO A 36 12.56 9.45 6.55
CA PRO A 36 12.99 10.08 7.80
C PRO A 36 11.90 10.98 8.41
N VAL A 37 11.10 11.63 7.55
CA VAL A 37 9.98 12.48 7.99
C VAL A 37 8.88 11.63 8.63
N TRP A 38 8.55 10.49 8.02
CA TRP A 38 7.60 9.52 8.56
C TRP A 38 8.07 8.90 9.88
N GLU A 39 9.35 8.50 9.98
CA GLU A 39 9.89 7.87 11.19
C GLU A 39 9.94 8.82 12.39
N ALA A 40 10.21 10.11 12.15
CA ALA A 40 10.16 11.15 13.17
C ALA A 40 8.72 11.58 13.54
N GLY A 41 7.74 11.22 12.71
CA GLY A 41 6.36 11.67 12.83
C GLY A 41 5.57 11.05 13.98
N ARG A 42 4.49 11.73 14.35
CA ARG A 42 3.61 11.38 15.47
C ARG A 42 2.15 11.63 15.08
N GLY A 43 1.23 11.16 15.92
CA GLY A 43 -0.22 11.40 15.77
C GLY A 43 -1.01 10.20 15.24
N PRO A 44 -2.31 10.39 14.98
CA PRO A 44 -3.29 9.35 14.66
C PRO A 44 -2.82 8.27 13.68
N VAL A 45 -2.29 8.68 12.52
CA VAL A 45 -1.90 7.75 11.46
C VAL A 45 -0.66 6.94 11.86
N HIS A 46 0.32 7.56 12.53
CA HIS A 46 1.52 6.88 13.01
C HIS A 46 1.19 5.88 14.12
N GLU A 47 0.28 6.24 15.01
CA GLU A 47 -0.20 5.34 16.07
C GLU A 47 -0.97 4.16 15.49
N LEU A 48 -1.88 4.41 14.54
CA LEU A 48 -2.62 3.35 13.85
C LEU A 48 -1.66 2.34 13.23
N VAL A 49 -0.71 2.81 12.40
CA VAL A 49 0.18 1.92 11.66
C VAL A 49 1.05 1.12 12.62
N ARG A 50 1.65 1.76 13.63
CA ARG A 50 2.49 1.05 14.61
C ARG A 50 1.70 0.01 15.39
N ALA A 51 0.54 0.38 15.93
CA ALA A 51 -0.28 -0.50 16.73
C ALA A 51 -0.86 -1.67 15.90
N ASP A 52 -1.31 -1.39 14.68
CA ASP A 52 -1.89 -2.39 13.80
C ASP A 52 -0.82 -3.38 13.30
N LEU A 53 0.36 -2.91 12.89
CA LEU A 53 1.46 -3.79 12.48
C LEU A 53 1.92 -4.70 13.62
N ALA A 54 2.01 -4.17 14.85
CA ALA A 54 2.29 -4.99 16.03
C ALA A 54 1.19 -6.03 16.33
N ALA A 55 -0.04 -5.79 15.88
CA ALA A 55 -1.20 -6.67 16.03
C ALA A 55 -1.54 -7.49 14.78
N GLY A 56 -0.62 -7.58 13.80
CA GLY A 56 -0.78 -8.43 12.61
C GLY A 56 -1.28 -7.73 11.35
N GLY A 57 -1.39 -6.40 11.32
CA GLY A 57 -1.49 -5.59 10.11
C GLY A 57 -2.83 -5.61 9.36
N GLU A 58 -3.94 -5.93 10.03
CA GLU A 58 -5.25 -6.07 9.38
C GLU A 58 -5.77 -4.75 8.82
N LEU A 59 -5.68 -3.67 9.60
CA LEU A 59 -6.15 -2.36 9.18
C LEU A 59 -5.25 -1.78 8.09
N VAL A 60 -3.93 -1.93 8.20
CA VAL A 60 -2.97 -1.53 7.16
C VAL A 60 -3.28 -2.23 5.85
N ARG A 61 -3.46 -3.56 5.83
CA ARG A 61 -3.87 -4.29 4.61
C ARG A 61 -5.19 -3.79 4.04
N SER A 62 -6.15 -3.48 4.92
CA SER A 62 -7.47 -3.01 4.50
C SER A 62 -7.41 -1.61 3.90
N LEU A 63 -6.60 -0.72 4.47
CA LEU A 63 -6.35 0.63 3.96
C LEU A 63 -5.59 0.59 2.64
N THR A 64 -4.57 -0.27 2.50
CA THR A 64 -3.87 -0.48 1.22
C THR A 64 -4.85 -0.88 0.12
N ALA A 65 -5.66 -1.91 0.34
CA ALA A 65 -6.61 -2.38 -0.67
C ALA A 65 -7.68 -1.32 -1.01
N TYR A 66 -8.13 -0.56 -0.01
CA TYR A 66 -9.09 0.54 -0.19
C TYR A 66 -8.50 1.67 -1.04
N LEU A 67 -7.28 2.11 -0.75
CA LEU A 67 -6.59 3.18 -1.48
C LEU A 67 -6.20 2.74 -2.90
N ASP A 68 -5.73 1.51 -3.07
CA ASP A 68 -5.44 0.92 -4.39
C ASP A 68 -6.70 0.73 -5.24
N ALA A 69 -7.88 0.74 -4.62
CA ALA A 69 -9.18 0.74 -5.28
C ALA A 69 -9.77 2.15 -5.44
N SER A 70 -8.98 3.20 -5.19
CA SER A 70 -9.43 4.60 -5.27
C SER A 70 -10.66 4.89 -4.39
N GLY A 71 -10.76 4.22 -3.25
CA GLY A 71 -11.87 4.36 -2.31
C GLY A 71 -13.11 3.52 -2.62
N ASP A 72 -13.07 2.67 -3.65
CA ASP A 72 -14.14 1.72 -3.94
C ASP A 72 -14.12 0.54 -2.94
N VAL A 73 -15.06 0.57 -2.00
CA VAL A 73 -15.23 -0.47 -0.98
C VAL A 73 -15.54 -1.84 -1.59
N ALA A 74 -16.37 -1.91 -2.64
CA ALA A 74 -16.75 -3.19 -3.23
C ALA A 74 -15.55 -3.84 -3.91
N ARG A 75 -14.79 -3.06 -4.69
CA ARG A 75 -13.57 -3.52 -5.35
C ARG A 75 -12.48 -3.91 -4.35
N ALA A 76 -12.28 -3.11 -3.30
CA ALA A 76 -11.30 -3.41 -2.26
C ALA A 76 -11.68 -4.68 -1.45
N ALA A 77 -12.95 -4.83 -1.09
CA ALA A 77 -13.43 -6.00 -0.36
C ALA A 77 -13.28 -7.29 -1.18
N ALA A 78 -13.55 -7.23 -2.50
CA ALA A 78 -13.31 -8.34 -3.41
C ALA A 78 -11.83 -8.75 -3.46
N ARG A 79 -10.90 -7.78 -3.53
CA ARG A 79 -9.44 -8.04 -3.48
C ARG A 79 -8.99 -8.70 -2.18
N LEU A 80 -9.62 -8.33 -1.06
CA LEU A 80 -9.32 -8.88 0.26
C LEU A 80 -10.05 -10.21 0.54
N VAL A 81 -10.94 -10.65 -0.34
CA VAL A 81 -11.81 -11.82 -0.14
C VAL A 81 -12.62 -11.69 1.17
N VAL A 82 -13.21 -10.51 1.39
CA VAL A 82 -14.09 -10.24 2.54
C VAL A 82 -15.41 -9.62 2.07
N HIS A 83 -16.43 -9.66 2.92
CA HIS A 83 -17.68 -8.97 2.63
C HIS A 83 -17.49 -7.43 2.71
N PRO A 84 -18.14 -6.61 1.85
CA PRO A 84 -18.04 -5.15 1.91
C PRO A 84 -18.33 -4.54 3.29
N ASN A 85 -19.29 -5.09 4.03
CA ASN A 85 -19.58 -4.64 5.40
C ASN A 85 -18.41 -4.89 6.36
N THR A 86 -17.64 -5.96 6.18
CA THR A 86 -16.44 -6.23 6.99
C THR A 86 -15.38 -5.16 6.70
N LEU A 87 -15.17 -4.80 5.44
CA LEU A 87 -14.25 -3.72 5.10
C LEU A 87 -14.72 -2.36 5.67
N ARG A 88 -16.00 -2.00 5.51
CA ARG A 88 -16.56 -0.77 6.12
C ARG A 88 -16.36 -0.74 7.63
N TYR A 89 -16.58 -1.87 8.30
CA TYR A 89 -16.31 -2.01 9.73
C TYR A 89 -14.85 -1.72 10.07
N ARG A 90 -13.89 -2.31 9.34
CA ARG A 90 -12.46 -2.08 9.55
C ARG A 90 -12.07 -0.61 9.33
N LEU A 91 -12.58 0.03 8.26
CA LEU A 91 -12.33 1.45 7.99
C LEU A 91 -12.93 2.35 9.07
N ARG A 92 -14.16 2.07 9.52
CA ARG A 92 -14.78 2.77 10.65
C ARG A 92 -13.98 2.59 11.95
N ARG A 93 -13.47 1.39 12.21
CA ARG A 93 -12.61 1.10 13.36
C ARG A 93 -11.32 1.92 13.33
N ALA A 94 -10.71 2.12 12.17
CA ALA A 94 -9.55 3.00 12.02
C ALA A 94 -9.87 4.44 12.46
N ARG A 95 -11.03 4.97 12.05
CA ARG A 95 -11.52 6.29 12.46
C ARG A 95 -11.81 6.36 13.96
N GLU A 96 -12.59 5.43 14.49
CA GLU A 96 -13.04 5.47 15.89
C GLU A 96 -11.92 5.23 16.89
N ARG A 97 -10.99 4.33 16.58
CA ARG A 97 -9.92 3.95 17.50
C ARG A 97 -8.75 4.92 17.48
N PHE A 98 -8.40 5.46 16.32
CA PHE A 98 -7.17 6.24 16.15
C PHE A 98 -7.44 7.68 15.74
N GLY A 99 -8.68 8.06 15.38
CA GLY A 99 -8.99 9.39 14.87
C GLY A 99 -8.55 9.61 13.43
N VAL A 100 -8.37 8.54 12.64
CA VAL A 100 -7.98 8.65 11.23
C VAL A 100 -9.21 8.96 10.37
N ASP A 101 -9.29 10.18 9.85
CA ASP A 101 -10.35 10.61 8.94
C ASP A 101 -9.89 10.54 7.47
N LEU A 102 -10.43 9.61 6.70
CA LEU A 102 -10.07 9.43 5.28
C LEU A 102 -10.77 10.44 4.36
N ASP A 103 -11.74 11.19 4.87
CA ASP A 103 -12.40 12.27 4.12
C ASP A 103 -11.47 13.49 4.01
N ASP A 104 -10.63 13.71 5.03
CA ASP A 104 -9.59 14.74 5.03
C ASP A 104 -8.46 14.42 4.02
N PRO A 105 -8.17 15.31 3.07
CA PRO A 105 -7.20 15.04 2.00
C PRO A 105 -5.78 14.83 2.51
N ASP A 106 -5.36 15.57 3.53
CA ASP A 106 -4.01 15.49 4.08
C ASP A 106 -3.82 14.19 4.85
N THR A 107 -4.81 13.80 5.67
CA THR A 107 -4.84 12.50 6.35
C THR A 107 -4.84 11.35 5.35
N ARG A 108 -5.65 11.43 4.29
CA ARG A 108 -5.69 10.41 3.23
C ARG A 108 -4.34 10.29 2.51
N LEU A 109 -3.67 11.41 2.22
CA LEU A 109 -2.32 11.40 1.64
C LEU A 109 -1.31 10.76 2.60
N LEU A 110 -1.34 11.14 3.87
CA LEU A 110 -0.44 10.59 4.89
C LEU A 110 -0.64 9.07 5.06
N VAL A 111 -1.88 8.58 5.11
CA VAL A 111 -2.17 7.14 5.13
C VAL A 111 -1.64 6.46 3.87
N THR A 112 -1.80 7.08 2.70
CA THR A 112 -1.28 6.53 1.44
C THR A 112 0.25 6.37 1.46
N LEU A 113 0.96 7.36 1.97
CA LEU A 113 2.42 7.26 2.16
C LEU A 113 2.75 6.19 3.20
N ALA A 114 2.04 6.18 4.32
CA ALA A 114 2.28 5.25 5.42
C ALA A 114 2.16 3.79 5.01
N VAL A 115 1.09 3.42 4.29
CA VAL A 115 0.89 2.03 3.84
C VAL A 115 1.93 1.60 2.80
N ARG A 116 2.47 2.54 2.01
CA ARG A 116 3.56 2.27 1.05
C ARG A 116 4.94 2.19 1.70
N LEU A 117 5.14 2.88 2.81
CA LEU A 117 6.39 2.83 3.59
C LEU A 117 6.48 1.61 4.52
N SER A 118 5.34 0.97 4.79
CA SER A 118 5.16 -0.16 5.71
C SER A 118 5.12 -1.53 5.04
N GLY A 119 5.06 -1.57 3.70
CA GLY A 119 5.20 -2.79 2.90
C GLY A 119 6.59 -2.86 2.28
#